data_AF-A0A853IZP0-F1
#
_entry.id   AF-A0A853IZP0-F1
#
_cell.length_a   1.000
_cell.length_b   1.000
_cell.length_c   1.000
_cell.angle_alpha   90.00
_cell.angle_beta   90.00
_cell.angle_gamma   90.00
#
_symmetry.space_group_name_H-M   'P 1'
#
loop_
_entity.id
_entity.type
_entity.pdbx_description
1 polymer ?
#
loop_
_entity_poly.entity_id
_entity_poly.type
_entity_poly.pdbx_seq_one_letter_code
_entity_poly.pdbx_strand_id
1 'polypeptide(L)'
;MQDDLVAIQWRAHSGSAKAMSQLEYLERPHAVYCRTDGHETIEQETLNRLGLRQRTQFQVPYFTLLPQLVVNTDIISLVPRSLALHYVKIFDIDIFKPPFELPTMDLVMIWARSREAFPDLNWLRNLVRQASSEAECA
;
A
#
# COMPACT_ATOMS: atom_id res chain seq x y z
N MET A 1 10.55 10.14 3.61
CA MET A 1 9.50 10.27 2.58
C MET A 1 8.26 9.67 3.17
N GLN A 2 7.10 10.30 2.99
CA GLN A 2 5.85 9.78 3.55
C GLN A 2 5.02 9.17 2.44
N ASP A 3 4.39 8.04 2.74
CA ASP A 3 3.42 7.39 1.87
C ASP A 3 2.21 6.99 2.72
N ASP A 4 1.07 6.77 2.10
CA ASP A 4 -0.14 6.29 2.76
C ASP A 4 -0.64 5.02 2.10
N LEU A 5 -1.43 4.26 2.85
CA LEU A 5 -2.03 3.03 2.35
C LEU A 5 -3.42 3.34 1.77
N VAL A 6 -3.63 2.88 0.54
CA VAL A 6 -4.89 3.03 -0.20
C VAL A 6 -5.41 1.67 -0.61
N ALA A 7 -6.73 1.57 -0.72
CA ALA A 7 -7.36 0.37 -1.23
C ALA A 7 -7.45 0.43 -2.75
N ILE A 8 -7.27 -0.73 -3.39
CA ILE A 8 -7.42 -0.90 -4.83
C ILE A 8 -8.46 -1.98 -5.14
N GLN A 9 -9.15 -1.82 -6.26
CA GLN A 9 -10.11 -2.78 -6.79
C GLN A 9 -10.09 -2.77 -8.32
N TRP A 10 -10.61 -3.82 -8.95
CA TRP A 10 -10.85 -3.81 -10.39
C TRP A 10 -11.94 -2.80 -10.75
N ARG A 11 -11.71 -2.02 -11.81
CA ARG A 11 -12.58 -0.90 -12.20
C ARG A 11 -14.01 -1.31 -12.50
N ALA A 12 -14.26 -2.54 -13.00
CA ALA A 12 -15.65 -2.97 -13.22
C ALA A 12 -16.48 -3.07 -11.92
N HIS A 13 -15.83 -3.11 -10.75
CA HIS A 13 -16.48 -3.04 -9.43
C HIS A 13 -16.54 -1.63 -8.86
N SER A 14 -16.18 -0.60 -9.63
CA SER A 14 -16.45 0.78 -9.28
C SER A 14 -17.96 0.97 -9.19
N GLY A 15 -18.50 0.91 -7.96
CA GLY A 15 -19.87 1.30 -7.70
C GLY A 15 -20.10 2.77 -8.05
N SER A 16 -21.37 3.18 -8.09
CA SER A 16 -21.76 4.59 -8.16
C SER A 16 -20.98 5.41 -7.12
N ALA A 17 -20.70 6.69 -7.40
CA ALA A 17 -19.74 7.59 -6.72
C ALA A 17 -19.80 7.74 -5.17
N LYS A 18 -20.60 6.92 -4.49
CA LYS A 18 -20.66 6.76 -3.05
C LYS A 18 -19.42 6.05 -2.53
N ALA A 19 -18.87 6.56 -1.42
CA ALA A 19 -17.80 5.88 -0.70
C ALA A 19 -18.26 4.50 -0.19
N MET A 20 -17.38 3.51 -0.33
CA MET A 20 -17.61 2.14 0.15
C MET A 20 -17.82 2.14 1.66
N SER A 21 -18.83 1.40 2.14
CA SER A 21 -19.08 1.29 3.58
C SER A 21 -18.08 0.35 4.26
N GLN A 22 -17.90 0.50 5.58
CA GLN A 22 -17.03 -0.41 6.35
C GLN A 22 -17.49 -1.87 6.28
N LEU A 23 -18.81 -2.11 6.36
CA LEU A 23 -19.37 -3.46 6.28
C LEU A 23 -19.06 -4.08 4.91
N GLU A 24 -19.38 -3.36 3.84
CA GLU A 24 -19.13 -3.79 2.47
C GLU A 24 -17.66 -4.10 2.22
N TYR A 25 -16.75 -3.23 2.69
CA TYR A 25 -15.32 -3.46 2.61
C TYR A 25 -14.95 -4.79 3.27
N LEU A 26 -15.31 -5.00 4.54
CA LEU A 26 -14.92 -6.19 5.31
C LEU A 26 -15.49 -7.51 4.76
N GLU A 27 -16.65 -7.48 4.10
CA GLU A 27 -17.29 -8.64 3.49
C GLU A 27 -16.67 -9.07 2.16
N ARG A 28 -16.02 -8.13 1.44
CA ARG A 28 -15.33 -8.44 0.19
C ARG A 28 -14.09 -9.31 0.41
N PRO A 29 -13.76 -10.19 -0.55
CA PRO A 29 -12.54 -10.98 -0.46
C PRO A 29 -11.31 -10.06 -0.55
N HIS A 30 -10.33 -10.31 0.31
CA HIS A 30 -9.07 -9.55 0.33
C HIS A 30 -7.89 -10.42 -0.10
N ALA A 31 -7.00 -9.83 -0.90
CA ALA A 31 -5.61 -10.26 -0.98
C ALA A 31 -4.79 -9.28 -0.14
N VAL A 32 -4.10 -9.79 0.87
CA VAL A 32 -3.37 -8.96 1.84
C VAL A 32 -1.88 -9.18 1.71
N TYR A 33 -1.13 -8.12 1.97
CA TYR A 33 0.30 -8.24 2.20
C TYR A 33 0.54 -8.96 3.53
N CYS A 34 1.50 -9.88 3.57
CA CYS A 34 1.99 -10.48 4.80
C CYS A 34 3.50 -10.26 4.95
N ARG A 35 3.95 -10.01 6.19
CA ARG A 35 5.38 -9.92 6.47
C ARG A 35 5.95 -11.33 6.64
N THR A 36 7.17 -11.53 6.16
CA THR A 36 7.89 -12.81 6.31
C THR A 36 8.58 -12.95 7.66
N ASP A 37 8.64 -11.89 8.45
CA ASP A 37 9.27 -11.85 9.78
C ASP A 37 8.29 -12.20 10.93
N GLY A 38 7.03 -12.53 10.60
CA GLY A 38 6.01 -12.91 11.57
C GLY A 38 5.37 -11.75 12.34
N HIS A 39 5.79 -10.50 12.09
CA HIS A 39 5.13 -9.33 12.65
C HIS A 39 3.83 -9.00 11.91
N GLU A 40 2.92 -8.31 12.59
CA GLU A 40 1.70 -7.79 11.97
C GLU A 40 2.04 -6.68 10.96
N THR A 41 1.22 -6.58 9.92
CA THR A 41 1.22 -5.41 9.03
C THR A 41 0.45 -4.25 9.64
N ILE A 42 0.65 -3.03 9.12
CA ILE A 42 -0.13 -1.84 9.50
C ILE A 42 -1.64 -2.11 9.36
N GLU A 43 -2.04 -2.84 8.32
CA GLU A 43 -3.42 -3.25 8.07
C GLU A 43 -3.94 -4.15 9.20
N GLN A 44 -3.20 -5.23 9.51
CA GLN A 44 -3.58 -6.18 10.55
C GLN A 44 -3.66 -5.53 11.93
N GLU A 45 -2.64 -4.76 12.31
CA GLU A 45 -2.59 -4.04 13.58
C GLU A 45 -3.78 -3.07 13.71
N THR A 46 -4.12 -2.36 12.62
CA THR A 46 -5.25 -1.42 12.60
C THR A 46 -6.59 -2.14 12.74
N LEU A 47 -6.81 -3.23 12.00
CA LEU A 47 -8.03 -4.02 12.12
C LEU A 47 -8.19 -4.63 13.52
N ASN A 48 -7.10 -5.18 14.07
CA ASN A 48 -7.07 -5.74 15.42
C ASN A 48 -7.41 -4.68 16.48
N ARG A 49 -6.80 -3.50 16.40
CA ARG A 49 -7.08 -2.37 17.30
C ARG A 49 -8.55 -1.92 17.25
N LEU A 50 -9.17 -1.98 16.08
CA LEU A 50 -10.58 -1.63 15.88
C LEU A 50 -11.55 -2.77 16.21
N GLY A 51 -11.05 -3.97 16.54
CA GLY A 51 -11.88 -5.16 16.74
C GLY A 51 -12.55 -5.66 15.46
N LEU A 52 -12.02 -5.30 14.29
CA LEU A 52 -12.54 -5.66 12.98
C LEU A 52 -11.85 -6.90 12.43
N ARG A 53 -12.56 -7.64 11.57
CA ARG A 53 -12.00 -8.76 10.81
C ARG A 53 -12.45 -8.64 9.37
N GLN A 54 -11.52 -8.81 8.44
CA GLN A 54 -11.81 -8.83 7.01
C GLN A 54 -11.70 -10.24 6.44
N ARG A 55 -12.36 -10.48 5.31
CA ARG A 55 -12.35 -11.78 4.63
C ARG A 55 -11.08 -11.98 3.79
N THR A 56 -9.98 -12.33 4.45
CA THR A 56 -8.71 -12.65 3.77
C THR A 56 -8.79 -13.95 2.98
N GLN A 57 -8.62 -13.88 1.66
CA GLN A 57 -8.59 -15.02 0.75
C GLN A 57 -7.17 -15.39 0.32
N PHE A 58 -6.30 -14.38 0.16
CA PHE A 58 -4.90 -14.58 -0.19
C PHE A 58 -3.99 -13.78 0.74
N GLN A 59 -2.84 -14.35 1.07
CA GLN A 59 -1.75 -13.67 1.76
C GLN A 59 -0.50 -13.79 0.90
N VAL A 60 0.13 -12.66 0.56
CA VAL A 60 1.32 -12.64 -0.29
C VAL A 60 2.42 -11.75 0.31
N PRO A 61 3.70 -12.13 0.17
CA PRO A 61 4.80 -11.37 0.75
C PRO A 61 5.30 -10.23 -0.15
N TYR A 62 4.63 -9.93 -1.26
CA TYR A 62 5.07 -8.92 -2.24
C TYR A 62 3.91 -8.02 -2.67
N PHE A 63 4.06 -6.72 -2.49
CA PHE A 63 3.03 -5.75 -2.90
C PHE A 63 2.79 -5.75 -4.42
N THR A 64 3.79 -6.06 -5.24
CA THR A 64 3.67 -6.06 -6.71
C THR A 64 2.73 -7.15 -7.25
N LEU A 65 2.42 -8.17 -6.46
CA LEU A 65 1.44 -9.21 -6.81
C LEU A 65 0.00 -8.77 -6.56
N LEU A 66 -0.24 -7.85 -5.61
CA LEU A 66 -1.59 -7.48 -5.19
C LEU A 66 -2.42 -6.87 -6.32
N PRO A 67 -1.92 -5.89 -7.12
CA PRO A 67 -2.67 -5.38 -8.27
C PRO A 67 -3.04 -6.46 -9.28
N GLN A 68 -2.21 -7.48 -9.44
CA GLN A 68 -2.45 -8.59 -10.38
C GLN A 68 -3.58 -9.50 -9.91
N LEU A 69 -3.69 -9.73 -8.59
CA LEU A 69 -4.78 -10.53 -8.00
C LEU A 69 -6.12 -9.80 -8.03
N VAL A 70 -6.08 -8.47 -7.95
CA VAL A 70 -7.28 -7.61 -8.03
C VAL A 70 -7.88 -7.62 -9.43
N VAL A 71 -7.05 -7.67 -10.48
CA VAL A 71 -7.49 -7.62 -11.87
C VAL A 71 -8.45 -8.76 -12.24
N ASN A 72 -9.60 -8.42 -12.84
CA ASN A 72 -10.67 -9.35 -13.21
C ASN A 72 -11.23 -10.19 -12.04
N THR A 73 -11.14 -9.70 -10.79
CA THR A 73 -11.72 -10.38 -9.63
C THR A 73 -12.50 -9.41 -8.73
N ASP A 74 -13.31 -9.96 -7.83
CA ASP A 74 -13.98 -9.21 -6.77
C ASP A 74 -13.05 -8.82 -5.61
N ILE A 75 -11.75 -9.11 -5.71
CA ILE A 75 -10.77 -8.93 -4.63
C ILE A 75 -10.43 -7.45 -4.46
N ILE A 76 -10.32 -7.04 -3.20
CA ILE A 76 -9.72 -5.77 -2.83
C ILE A 76 -8.38 -5.99 -2.12
N SER A 77 -7.49 -5.00 -2.24
CA SER A 77 -6.18 -5.03 -1.59
C SER A 77 -5.79 -3.67 -1.08
N LEU A 78 -5.04 -3.65 0.01
CA LEU A 78 -4.43 -2.45 0.56
C LEU A 78 -2.96 -2.38 0.13
N VAL A 79 -2.55 -1.26 -0.47
CA VAL A 79 -1.20 -1.06 -1.00
C VAL A 79 -0.70 0.38 -0.74
N PRO A 80 0.62 0.64 -0.79
CA PRO A 80 1.13 2.01 -0.76
C PRO A 80 0.58 2.83 -1.94
N ARG A 81 0.24 4.10 -1.71
CA ARG A 81 -0.35 4.97 -2.74
C ARG A 81 0.58 5.15 -3.92
N SER A 82 1.87 5.35 -3.66
CA SER A 82 2.89 5.46 -4.72
C SER A 82 2.84 4.26 -5.69
N LEU A 83 2.65 3.06 -5.16
CA LEU A 83 2.51 1.83 -5.93
C LEU A 83 1.18 1.79 -6.71
N ALA A 84 0.07 2.15 -6.06
CA ALA A 84 -1.24 2.19 -6.69
C ALA A 84 -1.26 3.15 -7.89
N LEU A 85 -0.67 4.33 -7.74
CA LEU A 85 -0.54 5.35 -8.80
C LEU A 85 0.33 4.88 -9.97
N HIS A 86 1.31 4.01 -9.72
CA HIS A 86 2.05 3.36 -10.78
C HIS A 86 1.18 2.35 -11.54
N TYR A 87 0.49 1.45 -10.83
CA TYR A 87 -0.24 0.35 -11.45
C TYR A 87 -1.57 0.74 -12.09
N VAL A 88 -2.21 1.85 -11.68
CA VAL A 88 -3.41 2.36 -12.38
C VAL A 88 -3.12 2.78 -13.82
N LYS A 89 -1.84 3.05 -14.15
CA LYS A 89 -1.40 3.33 -15.52
C LYS A 89 -1.23 2.06 -16.37
N ILE A 90 -1.23 0.88 -15.74
CA ILE A 90 -0.93 -0.44 -16.35
C ILE A 90 -2.17 -1.34 -16.36
N PHE A 91 -2.95 -1.32 -15.27
CA PHE A 91 -4.13 -2.15 -15.06
C PHE A 91 -5.39 -1.30 -14.93
N ASP A 92 -6.53 -1.88 -15.30
CA ASP A 92 -7.85 -1.24 -15.14
C ASP A 92 -8.36 -1.37 -13.71
N ILE A 93 -7.66 -0.70 -12.79
CA ILE A 93 -7.96 -0.66 -11.36
C ILE A 93 -8.35 0.74 -10.93
N ASP A 94 -9.08 0.83 -9.83
CA ASP A 94 -9.39 2.09 -9.16
C ASP A 94 -8.79 2.14 -7.77
N ILE A 95 -8.47 3.36 -7.34
CA ILE A 95 -7.89 3.67 -6.03
C ILE A 95 -8.97 4.35 -5.19
N PHE A 96 -9.17 3.90 -3.96
CA PHE A 96 -10.11 4.51 -3.03
C PHE A 96 -9.58 4.53 -1.59
N LYS A 97 -10.13 5.42 -0.77
CA LYS A 97 -9.78 5.47 0.66
C LYS A 97 -10.48 4.31 1.37
N PRO A 98 -9.77 3.47 2.15
CA PRO A 98 -10.41 2.45 2.96
C PRO A 98 -11.32 3.10 4.03
N PRO A 99 -12.38 2.41 4.49
CA PRO A 99 -13.39 2.98 5.39
C PRO A 99 -12.95 3.04 6.87
N PHE A 100 -11.64 3.12 7.12
CA PHE A 100 -11.03 3.28 8.44
C PHE A 100 -9.73 4.07 8.29
N GLU A 101 -9.33 4.75 9.37
CA GLU A 101 -8.09 5.52 9.37
C GLU A 101 -6.87 4.62 9.55
N LEU A 102 -5.90 4.79 8.66
CA LEU A 102 -4.61 4.10 8.68
C LEU A 102 -3.51 5.13 9.00
N PRO A 103 -2.47 4.74 9.75
CA PRO A 103 -1.32 5.60 9.93
C PRO A 103 -0.58 5.78 8.59
N THR A 104 0.08 6.92 8.43
CA THR A 104 1.03 7.12 7.34
C THR A 104 2.28 6.26 7.57
N MET A 105 2.95 5.90 6.48
CA MET A 105 4.17 5.12 6.47
C MET A 105 5.36 6.02 6.15
N ASP A 106 6.43 5.91 6.92
CA ASP A 106 7.69 6.57 6.63
C ASP A 106 8.61 5.65 5.83
N LEU A 107 8.90 6.02 4.58
CA LEU A 107 10.02 5.45 3.82
C LEU A 107 11.31 6.16 4.26
N VAL A 108 12.17 5.36 4.87
CA VAL A 108 13.45 5.79 5.43
C VAL A 108 14.61 5.09 4.73
N MET A 109 15.72 5.80 4.60
CA MET A 109 17.01 5.21 4.25
C MET A 109 17.74 4.86 5.54
N ILE A 110 18.31 3.66 5.62
CA ILE A 110 19.06 3.18 6.79
C ILE A 110 20.48 2.87 6.35
N TRP A 111 21.46 3.32 7.12
CA TRP A 111 22.88 3.03 6.91
C TRP A 111 23.60 2.92 8.25
N ALA A 112 24.78 2.29 8.24
CA ALA A 112 25.62 2.19 9.43
C ALA A 112 26.20 3.56 9.80
N ARG A 113 26.13 3.93 11.09
CA ARG A 113 26.66 5.21 11.60
C ARG A 113 28.13 5.45 11.24
N SER A 114 28.93 4.39 11.19
CA SER A 114 30.35 4.46 10.79
C SER A 114 30.58 4.96 9.36
N ARG A 115 29.55 4.91 8.51
CA ARG A 115 29.60 5.36 7.11
C ARG A 115 28.95 6.72 6.88
N GLU A 116 28.44 7.39 7.92
CA GLU A 116 27.72 8.69 7.79
C GLU A 116 28.55 9.76 7.05
N ALA A 117 29.85 9.81 7.31
CA ALA A 117 30.76 10.81 6.74
C ALA A 117 31.27 10.47 5.34
N PHE A 118 30.88 9.32 4.77
CA PHE A 118 31.43 8.84 3.51
C PHE A 118 30.84 9.66 2.33
N PRO A 119 31.67 10.34 1.52
CA PRO A 119 31.17 11.27 0.50
C PRO A 119 30.31 10.62 -0.59
N ASP A 120 30.66 9.41 -1.00
CA ASP A 120 29.93 8.59 -1.97
C ASP A 120 28.53 8.19 -1.44
N LEU A 121 28.44 7.78 -0.18
CA LEU A 121 27.15 7.49 0.45
C LEU A 121 26.29 8.75 0.59
N ASN A 122 26.89 9.89 0.93
CA ASN A 122 26.17 11.16 1.02
C ASN A 122 25.66 11.64 -0.34
N TRP A 123 26.47 11.50 -1.39
CA TRP A 123 26.03 11.75 -2.76
C TRP A 123 24.81 10.88 -3.12
N LEU A 124 24.88 9.57 -2.87
CA LEU A 124 23.79 8.65 -3.17
C LEU A 124 22.51 8.99 -2.39
N ARG A 125 22.63 9.28 -1.09
CA ARG A 125 21.48 9.67 -0.24
C ARG A 125 20.80 10.93 -0.75
N ASN A 126 21.58 11.90 -1.24
CA ASN A 126 21.04 13.12 -1.82
C ASN A 126 20.38 12.86 -3.18
N LEU A 127 20.98 12.01 -4.02
CA LEU A 127 20.40 11.61 -5.30
C LEU A 127 19.06 10.90 -5.12
N VAL A 128 18.98 9.94 -4.19
CA VAL A 128 17.72 9.24 -3.87
C VAL A 128 16.66 10.22 -3.38
N ARG A 129 17.01 11.14 -2.46
CA ARG A 129 16.06 12.17 -2.00
C ARG A 129 15.52 13.03 -3.13
N GLN A 130 16.39 13.47 -4.03
CA GLN A 130 16.01 14.27 -5.17
C GLN A 130 15.06 13.51 -6.10
N ALA A 131 15.45 12.30 -6.53
CA ALA A 131 14.65 11.47 -7.44
C ALA A 131 13.29 11.11 -6.84
N SER A 132 13.22 10.87 -5.53
CA SER A 132 11.97 10.60 -4.82
C SER A 132 11.04 11.83 -4.78
N SER A 133 11.58 13.03 -4.59
CA SER A 133 10.75 14.26 -4.59
C SER A 133 10.15 14.59 -5.96
N GLU A 134 10.87 14.27 -7.04
CA GLU A 134 10.37 14.48 -8.41
C GLU A 134 9.21 13.53 -8.74
N ALA A 135 9.25 12.30 -8.19
CA ALA A 135 8.19 11.30 -8.39
C ALA A 135 6.89 11.63 -7.64
N GLU A 136 6.93 12.41 -6.56
CA GLU A 136 5.73 12.87 -5.84
C GLU A 136 4.96 13.97 -6.60
N CYS A 137 5.60 14.67 -7.55
CA CYS A 137 5.01 15.75 -8.33
C CYS A 137 4.36 15.33 -9.66
N ALA A 138 4.46 14.05 -10.07
CA ALA A 138 4.07 13.56 -11.40
C ALA A 138 2.93 12.52 -11.36
#